data_AF-A0AAN7ZGN0-F1
#
_entry.id   AF-A0AAN7ZGN0-F1
#
_cell.length_a   1.000
_cell.length_b   1.000
_cell.length_c   1.000
_cell.angle_alpha   90.00
_cell.angle_beta   90.00
_cell.angle_gamma   90.00
#
_symmetry.space_group_name_H-M   'P 1'
#
loop_
_entity.id
_entity.type
_entity.pdbx_description
1 polymer ?
#
loop_
_entity_poly.entity_id
_entity_poly.type
_entity_poly.pdbx_seq_one_letter_code
_entity_poly.pdbx_strand_id
1 'polypeptide(L)'
;MATAVDDFSSWLNKKLRDLEIDECVFGSYITGLLDGDESQEEKTDALEGILSEILVTDNDIAQIRSDIMEMWSKLRLPQSEVTQAMCSQDVDIRLARLLESQSLQTPKQKQYTEEEKKIREAILSQYSQMTDDEDEGDNEQGEVKENGLEKNRNAHAVMQAEKEKREQAKLESQKKKEKDKEDREKQKQLREEKKEKRKTQKGERRR
;
A
#
# COMPACT_ATOMS: atom_id res chain seq x y z
N MET A 1 14.83 -24.28 -5.97
CA MET A 1 15.49 -23.40 -4.97
C MET A 1 16.03 -24.23 -3.81
N ALA A 2 15.19 -24.90 -3.00
CA ALA A 2 15.66 -25.68 -1.83
C ALA A 2 16.70 -26.78 -2.15
N THR A 3 16.46 -27.60 -3.18
CA THR A 3 17.35 -28.72 -3.53
C THR A 3 18.76 -28.29 -3.97
N ALA A 4 18.88 -27.13 -4.63
CA ALA A 4 20.18 -26.62 -5.10
C ALA A 4 21.03 -26.07 -3.95
N VAL A 5 20.38 -25.53 -2.90
CA VAL A 5 21.08 -25.08 -1.69
C VAL A 5 21.55 -26.30 -0.89
N ASP A 6 20.73 -27.34 -0.79
CA ASP A 6 21.10 -28.60 -0.13
C ASP A 6 22.29 -29.29 -0.84
N ASP A 7 22.29 -29.30 -2.18
CA ASP A 7 23.37 -29.84 -3.00
C ASP A 7 24.69 -29.06 -2.78
N PHE A 8 24.61 -27.73 -2.71
CA PHE A 8 25.76 -26.86 -2.42
C PHE A 8 26.30 -27.10 -1.01
N SER A 9 25.44 -27.13 0.00
CA SER A 9 25.85 -27.37 1.39
C SER A 9 26.50 -28.75 1.54
N SER A 10 26.02 -29.78 0.83
CA SER A 10 26.69 -31.10 0.85
C SER A 10 28.08 -31.07 0.22
N TRP A 11 28.28 -30.30 -0.85
CA TRP A 11 29.57 -30.13 -1.50
C TRP A 11 30.53 -29.32 -0.63
N LEU A 12 30.07 -28.20 -0.07
CA LEU A 12 30.84 -27.33 0.80
C LEU A 12 31.33 -28.10 2.03
N ASN A 13 30.46 -28.89 2.65
CA ASN A 13 30.82 -29.72 3.81
C ASN A 13 31.86 -30.81 3.48
N LYS A 14 31.90 -31.32 2.24
CA LYS A 14 32.96 -32.25 1.81
C LYS A 14 34.27 -31.51 1.60
N LYS A 15 34.24 -30.37 0.91
CA LYS A 15 35.42 -29.53 0.65
C LYS A 15 36.07 -29.03 1.94
N LEU A 16 35.28 -28.64 2.94
CA LEU A 16 35.77 -28.21 4.25
C LEU A 16 36.41 -29.37 5.04
N ARG A 17 35.79 -30.57 5.00
CA ARG A 17 36.37 -31.76 5.63
C ARG A 17 37.71 -32.19 5.03
N ASP A 18 37.85 -32.09 3.71
CA ASP A 18 39.11 -32.40 3.02
C ASP A 18 40.26 -31.44 3.44
N LEU A 19 39.90 -30.25 3.94
CA LEU A 19 40.84 -29.23 4.44
C LEU A 19 41.00 -29.26 5.97
N GLU A 20 40.43 -30.27 6.65
CA GLU A 20 40.40 -30.40 8.12
C GLU A 20 39.72 -29.22 8.83
N ILE A 21 38.77 -28.54 8.17
CA ILE A 21 37.97 -27.43 8.71
C ILE A 21 36.62 -27.96 9.23
N ASP A 22 36.18 -27.47 10.39
CA ASP A 22 34.90 -27.85 11.00
C ASP A 22 33.71 -27.42 10.13
N GLU A 23 33.07 -28.38 9.47
CA GLU A 23 31.94 -28.13 8.57
C GLU A 23 30.69 -27.63 9.30
N CYS A 24 30.51 -27.93 10.58
CA CYS A 24 29.29 -27.59 11.33
C CYS A 24 29.22 -26.10 11.64
N VAL A 25 30.37 -25.46 11.84
CA VAL A 25 30.45 -24.02 12.13
C VAL A 25 30.55 -23.22 10.83
N PHE A 26 31.50 -23.58 9.97
CA PHE A 26 31.81 -22.77 8.78
C PHE A 26 30.86 -23.05 7.61
N GLY A 27 30.32 -24.26 7.48
CA GLY A 27 29.41 -24.61 6.38
C GLY A 27 28.11 -23.78 6.40
N SER A 28 27.46 -23.68 7.57
CA SER A 28 26.26 -22.85 7.74
C SER A 28 26.56 -21.35 7.63
N TYR A 29 27.71 -20.93 8.16
CA TYR A 29 28.10 -19.52 8.14
C TYR A 29 28.42 -19.02 6.73
N ILE A 30 29.20 -19.77 5.96
CA ILE A 30 29.53 -19.45 4.56
C ILE A 30 28.26 -19.50 3.69
N THR A 31 27.39 -20.50 3.88
CA THR A 31 26.12 -20.56 3.12
C THR A 31 25.23 -19.35 3.43
N GLY A 32 25.13 -18.95 4.70
CA GLY A 32 24.37 -17.75 5.11
C GLY A 32 24.98 -16.44 4.57
N LEU A 33 26.32 -16.33 4.55
CA LEU A 33 27.03 -15.20 3.96
C LEU A 33 26.72 -15.08 2.46
N LEU A 34 26.78 -16.21 1.74
CA LEU A 34 26.55 -16.23 0.29
C LEU A 34 25.08 -15.99 -0.09
N ASP A 35 24.13 -16.34 0.79
CA ASP A 35 22.70 -16.09 0.58
C ASP A 35 22.23 -14.71 1.04
N GLY A 36 23.08 -13.91 1.69
CA GLY A 36 22.77 -12.53 2.04
C GLY A 36 22.50 -11.62 0.83
N ASP A 37 21.93 -10.43 1.06
CA ASP A 37 21.60 -9.46 0.00
C ASP A 37 22.78 -8.56 -0.42
N GLU A 38 23.98 -8.83 0.09
CA GLU A 38 25.21 -8.10 -0.23
C GLU A 38 25.62 -8.30 -1.69
N SER A 39 26.41 -7.35 -2.20
CA SER A 39 26.96 -7.44 -3.55
C SER A 39 27.92 -8.62 -3.69
N GLN A 40 28.09 -9.12 -4.92
CA GLN A 40 28.98 -10.25 -5.17
C GLN A 40 30.43 -9.96 -4.73
N GLU A 41 30.88 -8.71 -4.88
CA GLU A 41 32.21 -8.22 -4.49
C GLU A 41 32.39 -8.29 -2.96
N GLU A 42 31.42 -7.77 -2.19
CA GLU A 42 31.41 -7.83 -0.72
C GLU A 42 31.42 -9.28 -0.22
N LYS A 43 30.67 -10.18 -0.86
CA LYS A 43 30.67 -11.61 -0.50
C LYS A 43 32.02 -12.26 -0.75
N THR A 44 32.71 -11.92 -1.84
CA THR A 44 34.07 -12.41 -2.11
C THR A 44 35.06 -11.96 -1.04
N ASP A 45 35.01 -10.67 -0.68
CA ASP A 45 35.94 -10.08 0.29
C ASP A 45 35.69 -10.64 1.70
N ALA A 46 34.42 -10.76 2.10
CA ALA A 46 34.05 -11.36 3.37
C ALA A 46 34.45 -12.84 3.44
N LEU A 47 34.22 -13.61 2.37
CA LEU A 47 34.64 -15.01 2.28
C LEU A 47 36.16 -15.16 2.37
N GLU A 48 36.90 -14.29 1.68
CA GLU A 48 38.37 -14.27 1.75
C GLU A 48 38.87 -13.94 3.16
N GLY A 49 38.25 -12.99 3.85
CA GLY A 49 38.56 -12.68 5.24
C GLY A 49 38.41 -13.89 6.16
N ILE A 50 37.27 -14.59 6.05
CA ILE A 50 37.00 -15.81 6.83
C ILE A 50 38.01 -16.91 6.50
N LEU A 51 38.28 -17.16 5.22
CA LEU A 51 39.24 -18.16 4.81
C LEU A 51 40.67 -17.81 5.26
N SER A 52 41.04 -16.53 5.27
CA SER A 52 42.36 -16.08 5.76
C SER A 52 42.55 -16.26 7.26
N GLU A 53 41.46 -16.24 8.03
CA GLU A 53 41.51 -16.48 9.47
C GLU A 53 41.60 -17.97 9.80
N ILE A 54 41.01 -18.83 8.94
CA ILE A 54 40.95 -20.28 9.14
C ILE A 54 42.18 -21.00 8.55
N LEU A 55 42.62 -20.60 7.37
CA LEU A 55 43.71 -21.25 6.64
C LEU A 55 45.01 -20.48 6.83
N VAL A 56 46.07 -21.21 7.20
CA VAL A 56 47.41 -20.64 7.43
C VAL A 56 48.19 -20.44 6.12
N THR A 57 47.70 -20.99 5.00
CA THR A 57 48.39 -21.00 3.70
C THR A 57 47.66 -20.14 2.67
N ASP A 58 48.26 -18.98 2.32
CA ASP A 58 47.69 -17.99 1.38
C ASP A 58 47.37 -18.54 -0.02
N ASN A 59 48.14 -19.51 -0.51
CA ASN A 59 47.97 -20.06 -1.86
C ASN A 59 46.69 -20.90 -2.03
N ASP A 60 46.19 -21.51 -0.95
CA ASP A 60 44.99 -22.34 -0.99
C ASP A 60 43.73 -21.47 -0.84
N ILE A 61 43.82 -20.34 -0.15
CA ILE A 61 42.70 -19.43 0.13
C ILE A 61 42.09 -18.88 -1.16
N ALA A 62 42.91 -18.35 -2.07
CA ALA A 62 42.41 -17.79 -3.33
C ALA A 62 41.75 -18.85 -4.23
N GLN A 63 42.25 -20.09 -4.20
CA GLN A 63 41.67 -21.22 -4.94
C GLN A 63 40.36 -21.68 -4.32
N ILE A 64 40.33 -21.86 -3.00
CA ILE A 64 39.13 -22.28 -2.27
C ILE A 64 38.02 -21.23 -2.41
N ARG A 65 38.35 -19.94 -2.28
CA ARG A 65 37.41 -18.83 -2.53
C ARG A 65 36.83 -18.93 -3.94
N SER A 66 37.68 -19.12 -4.95
CA SER A 66 37.25 -19.21 -6.34
C SER A 66 36.37 -20.44 -6.59
N ASP A 67 36.73 -21.60 -6.04
CA ASP A 67 35.95 -22.84 -6.12
C ASP A 67 34.57 -22.69 -5.48
N ILE A 68 34.50 -22.07 -4.29
CA ILE A 68 33.24 -21.83 -3.57
C ILE A 68 32.35 -20.89 -4.39
N MET A 69 32.90 -19.80 -4.92
CA MET A 69 32.16 -18.83 -5.74
C MET A 69 31.70 -19.43 -7.08
N GLU A 70 32.52 -20.28 -7.68
CA GLU A 70 32.19 -20.98 -8.93
C GLU A 70 31.07 -22.00 -8.69
N MET A 71 31.14 -22.79 -7.63
CA MET A 71 30.11 -23.76 -7.27
C MET A 71 28.82 -23.09 -6.83
N TRP A 72 28.89 -22.00 -6.06
CA TRP A 72 27.74 -21.20 -5.70
C TRP A 72 27.04 -20.64 -6.95
N SER A 73 27.82 -20.07 -7.88
CA SER A 73 27.30 -19.60 -9.16
C SER A 73 26.69 -20.74 -9.99
N LYS A 74 27.36 -21.89 -10.11
CA LYS A 74 26.88 -23.06 -10.87
C LYS A 74 25.57 -23.62 -10.34
N LEU A 75 25.38 -23.67 -9.03
CA LEU A 75 24.16 -24.23 -8.42
C LEU A 75 23.03 -23.20 -8.33
N ARG A 76 23.36 -21.91 -8.30
CA ARG A 76 22.38 -20.80 -8.34
C ARG A 76 22.02 -20.36 -9.75
N LEU A 77 22.82 -20.70 -10.77
CA LEU A 77 22.45 -20.65 -12.18
C LEU A 77 21.62 -21.90 -12.52
N PRO A 78 20.28 -21.81 -12.60
CA PRO A 78 19.56 -22.79 -13.38
C PRO A 78 20.00 -22.60 -14.84
N GLN A 79 20.77 -23.52 -15.43
CA GLN A 79 20.78 -23.79 -16.88
C GLN A 79 20.44 -22.58 -17.78
N SER A 80 21.19 -21.47 -17.68
CA SER A 80 20.81 -20.23 -18.39
C SER A 80 21.99 -19.40 -18.88
N GLU A 81 23.22 -19.92 -18.88
CA GLU A 81 24.37 -19.17 -19.38
C GLU A 81 25.29 -20.01 -20.26
N VAL A 82 24.75 -20.36 -21.44
CA VAL A 82 25.57 -20.35 -22.67
C VAL A 82 25.23 -19.12 -23.54
N THR A 83 24.29 -18.26 -23.12
CA THR A 83 23.76 -17.19 -23.99
C THR A 83 23.67 -15.81 -23.31
N GLN A 84 24.61 -15.48 -22.42
CA GLN A 84 24.73 -14.12 -21.85
C GLN A 84 25.08 -13.03 -22.90
N ALA A 85 25.21 -13.40 -24.19
CA ALA A 85 25.28 -12.47 -25.32
C ALA A 85 23.93 -12.19 -26.02
N MET A 86 22.80 -12.78 -25.58
CA MET A 86 21.48 -12.60 -26.22
C MET A 86 20.41 -11.92 -25.34
N CYS A 87 20.73 -11.52 -24.12
CA CYS A 87 19.72 -11.16 -23.11
C CYS A 87 19.12 -9.75 -23.17
N SER A 88 19.68 -8.79 -23.90
CA SER A 88 19.05 -7.45 -23.99
C SER A 88 17.88 -7.39 -24.97
N GLN A 89 17.83 -8.26 -25.98
CA GLN A 89 16.74 -8.24 -26.97
C GLN A 89 15.51 -9.05 -26.54
N ASP A 90 15.67 -10.04 -25.67
CA ASP A 90 14.57 -10.95 -25.32
C ASP A 90 13.59 -10.35 -24.30
N VAL A 91 14.03 -9.42 -23.44
CA VAL A 91 13.14 -8.75 -22.49
C VAL A 91 12.13 -7.86 -23.22
N ASP A 92 12.59 -7.09 -24.20
CA ASP A 92 11.73 -6.20 -25.01
C ASP A 92 10.77 -7.01 -25.88
N ILE A 93 11.22 -8.11 -26.49
CA ILE A 93 10.37 -9.01 -27.28
C ILE A 93 9.34 -9.72 -26.38
N ARG A 94 9.73 -10.11 -25.16
CA ARG A 94 8.84 -10.73 -24.19
C ARG A 94 7.82 -9.75 -23.63
N LEU A 95 8.22 -8.51 -23.37
CA LEU A 95 7.34 -7.42 -22.96
C LEU A 95 6.35 -7.07 -24.08
N ALA A 96 6.82 -6.98 -25.32
CA ALA A 96 5.97 -6.74 -26.49
C ALA A 96 4.95 -7.86 -26.68
N ARG A 97 5.36 -9.14 -26.59
CA ARG A 97 4.41 -10.27 -26.64
C ARG A 97 3.41 -10.24 -25.50
N LEU A 98 3.84 -9.90 -24.28
CA LEU A 98 2.93 -9.84 -23.13
C LEU A 98 1.89 -8.73 -23.32
N LEU A 99 2.31 -7.55 -23.81
CA LEU A 99 1.42 -6.44 -24.13
C LEU A 99 0.47 -6.76 -25.29
N GLU A 100 0.95 -7.43 -26.34
CA GLU A 100 0.14 -7.87 -27.47
C GLU A 100 -0.91 -8.90 -27.04
N SER A 101 -0.53 -9.85 -26.19
CA SER A 101 -1.45 -10.83 -25.59
C SER A 101 -2.44 -10.22 -24.59
N GLN A 102 -2.12 -9.06 -24.03
CA GLN A 102 -2.97 -8.23 -23.16
C GLN A 102 -3.70 -7.12 -23.92
N SER A 103 -3.80 -7.18 -25.26
CA SER A 103 -4.68 -6.28 -26.00
C SER A 103 -6.15 -6.62 -25.69
N LEU A 104 -6.64 -6.07 -24.59
CA LEU A 104 -8.03 -6.09 -24.18
C LEU A 104 -8.87 -5.63 -25.36
N GLN A 105 -9.79 -6.50 -25.79
CA GLN A 105 -10.78 -6.19 -26.81
C GLN A 105 -11.43 -4.85 -26.45
N THR A 106 -11.25 -3.85 -27.32
CA THR A 106 -11.90 -2.56 -27.14
C THR A 106 -13.41 -2.82 -27.01
N PRO A 107 -14.04 -2.47 -25.88
CA PRO A 107 -15.45 -2.74 -25.72
C PRO A 107 -16.18 -1.95 -26.81
N LYS A 108 -16.89 -2.66 -27.70
CA LYS A 108 -17.77 -2.04 -28.69
C LYS A 108 -18.64 -1.03 -27.96
N GLN A 109 -18.57 0.24 -28.37
CA GLN A 109 -19.33 1.29 -27.71
C GLN A 109 -20.81 0.93 -27.76
N LYS A 110 -21.37 0.64 -26.58
CA LYS A 110 -22.77 0.30 -26.42
C LYS A 110 -23.58 1.54 -26.81
N GLN A 111 -24.36 1.43 -27.87
CA GLN A 111 -25.25 2.49 -28.35
C GLN A 111 -26.40 2.59 -27.34
N TYR A 112 -26.31 3.54 -26.40
CA TYR A 112 -27.32 3.74 -25.37
C TYR A 112 -28.58 4.37 -25.96
N THR A 113 -29.72 3.78 -25.63
CA THR A 113 -31.05 4.30 -25.97
C THR A 113 -31.34 5.61 -25.23
N GLU A 114 -32.30 6.41 -25.70
CA GLU A 114 -32.62 7.72 -25.09
C GLU A 114 -33.06 7.59 -23.63
N GLU A 115 -33.75 6.49 -23.28
CA GLU A 115 -34.15 6.19 -21.90
C GLU A 115 -32.94 5.91 -21.00
N GLU A 116 -31.96 5.13 -21.47
CA GLU A 116 -30.72 4.87 -20.72
C GLU A 116 -29.87 6.14 -20.55
N LYS A 117 -29.85 7.03 -21.54
CA LYS A 117 -29.17 8.32 -21.43
C LYS A 117 -29.82 9.20 -20.37
N LYS A 118 -31.15 9.22 -20.31
CA LYS A 118 -31.91 9.97 -19.30
C LYS A 118 -31.67 9.43 -17.89
N ILE A 119 -31.56 8.11 -17.75
CA ILE A 119 -31.19 7.48 -16.47
C ILE A 119 -29.75 7.85 -16.08
N ARG A 120 -28.81 7.78 -17.03
CA ARG A 120 -27.42 8.18 -16.80
C ARG A 120 -27.30 9.64 -16.39
N GLU A 121 -28.05 10.52 -17.03
CA GLU A 121 -28.10 11.95 -16.71
C GLU A 121 -28.73 12.20 -15.34
N ALA A 122 -29.81 11.50 -14.99
CA ALA A 122 -30.42 11.61 -13.67
C ALA A 122 -29.46 11.18 -12.56
N ILE A 123 -28.71 10.08 -12.77
CA ILE A 123 -27.67 9.63 -11.84
C ILE A 123 -26.54 10.67 -11.75
N LEU A 124 -26.04 11.17 -12.89
CA LEU A 124 -25.03 12.23 -12.89
C LEU A 124 -25.51 13.51 -12.19
N SER A 125 -26.78 13.85 -12.34
CA SER A 125 -27.39 15.01 -11.68
C SER A 125 -27.46 14.82 -10.16
N GLN A 126 -27.76 13.63 -9.66
CA GLN A 126 -27.67 13.31 -8.23
C GLN A 126 -26.26 13.52 -7.69
N TYR A 127 -25.22 13.08 -8.41
CA TYR A 127 -23.83 13.30 -8.00
C TYR A 127 -23.38 14.76 -8.16
N SER A 128 -23.87 15.46 -9.20
CA SER A 128 -23.64 16.89 -9.37
C SER A 128 -24.24 17.71 -8.22
N GLN A 129 -25.41 17.30 -7.72
CA GLN A 129 -26.04 17.90 -6.54
C GLN A 129 -25.25 17.64 -5.25
N MET A 130 -24.41 16.59 -5.19
CA MET A 130 -23.47 16.36 -4.08
C MET A 130 -22.16 17.15 -4.18
N THR A 131 -21.87 17.80 -5.32
CA THR A 131 -20.59 18.51 -5.51
C THR A 131 -20.72 20.04 -5.44
N ASP A 132 -21.93 20.59 -5.62
CA ASP A 132 -22.19 22.04 -5.63
C ASP A 132 -22.97 22.55 -4.40
N ASP A 133 -23.48 21.65 -3.55
CA ASP A 133 -24.15 21.99 -2.28
C ASP A 133 -23.37 21.33 -1.11
N GLU A 134 -22.37 22.09 -0.64
CA GLU A 134 -21.80 22.13 0.71
C GLU A 134 -21.57 20.81 1.48
N ASP A 135 -20.29 20.48 1.64
CA ASP A 135 -19.67 19.95 2.88
C ASP A 135 -20.40 18.80 3.63
N GLU A 136 -19.89 17.59 3.38
CA GLU A 136 -19.95 16.40 4.25
C GLU A 136 -21.33 15.81 4.63
N GLY A 137 -21.78 14.84 3.82
CA GLY A 137 -22.85 13.91 4.18
C GLY A 137 -22.54 12.48 3.75
N ASP A 138 -21.83 11.75 4.61
CA ASP A 138 -21.92 10.31 4.88
C ASP A 138 -22.42 9.40 3.74
N ASN A 139 -21.51 8.91 2.90
CA ASN A 139 -21.82 7.77 2.03
C ASN A 139 -21.42 6.47 2.74
N GLU A 140 -22.42 5.61 2.86
CA GLU A 140 -22.43 4.31 3.52
C GLU A 140 -21.17 3.49 3.20
N GLN A 141 -20.58 2.94 4.26
CA GLN A 141 -19.53 1.93 4.18
C GLN A 141 -20.00 0.79 3.29
N GLY A 142 -19.34 0.63 2.15
CA GLY A 142 -19.48 -0.55 1.32
C GLY A 142 -19.24 -1.80 2.17
N GLU A 143 -20.24 -2.68 2.21
CA GLU A 143 -20.10 -4.02 2.75
C GLU A 143 -19.02 -4.77 1.96
N VAL A 144 -17.79 -4.73 2.46
CA VAL A 144 -16.76 -5.68 2.07
C VAL A 144 -17.22 -7.03 2.63
N LYS A 145 -17.78 -7.87 1.77
CA LYS A 145 -18.03 -9.29 2.05
C LYS A 145 -16.69 -9.94 2.34
N GLU A 146 -16.37 -10.08 3.63
CA GLU A 146 -15.12 -10.65 4.09
C GLU A 146 -15.24 -12.17 4.23
N ASN A 147 -14.27 -12.86 3.65
CA ASN A 147 -14.13 -14.30 3.52
C ASN A 147 -13.98 -15.00 4.89
N GLY A 148 -15.08 -15.24 5.61
CA GLY A 148 -15.11 -16.19 6.74
C GLY A 148 -14.19 -15.86 7.93
N LEU A 149 -13.59 -14.68 7.96
CA LEU A 149 -12.80 -14.17 9.09
C LEU A 149 -13.67 -13.22 9.91
N GLU A 150 -13.64 -13.36 11.23
CA GLU A 150 -14.42 -12.51 12.13
C GLU A 150 -13.91 -11.07 12.09
N LYS A 151 -14.83 -10.11 11.85
CA LYS A 151 -14.50 -8.68 11.77
C LYS A 151 -13.86 -8.19 13.07
N ASN A 152 -12.81 -7.38 12.95
CA ASN A 152 -12.17 -6.74 14.08
C ASN A 152 -13.11 -5.72 14.76
N ARG A 153 -13.73 -6.13 15.88
CA ARG A 153 -14.67 -5.30 16.64
C ARG A 153 -14.05 -4.05 17.25
N ASN A 154 -12.75 -4.08 17.56
CA ASN A 154 -12.05 -2.93 18.12
C ASN A 154 -11.89 -1.83 17.07
N ALA A 155 -11.51 -2.19 15.84
CA ALA A 155 -11.40 -1.24 14.73
C ALA A 155 -12.76 -0.60 14.40
N HIS A 156 -13.83 -1.39 14.39
CA HIS A 156 -15.19 -0.88 14.18
C HIS A 156 -15.63 0.08 15.28
N ALA A 157 -15.38 -0.27 16.56
CA ALA A 157 -15.76 0.57 17.69
C ALA A 157 -15.04 1.93 17.67
N VAL A 158 -13.75 1.96 17.32
CA VAL A 158 -12.98 3.21 17.20
C VAL A 158 -13.53 4.08 16.08
N MET A 159 -13.77 3.50 14.90
CA MET A 159 -14.30 4.23 13.75
C MET A 159 -15.70 4.80 14.02
N GLN A 160 -16.56 4.02 14.68
CA GLN A 160 -17.90 4.46 15.07
C GLN A 160 -17.84 5.60 16.10
N ALA A 161 -16.99 5.49 17.12
CA ALA A 161 -16.83 6.55 18.13
C ALA A 161 -16.30 7.86 17.52
N GLU A 162 -15.38 7.78 16.55
CA GLU A 162 -14.88 8.96 15.83
C GLU A 162 -15.98 9.63 14.99
N LYS A 163 -16.78 8.82 14.28
CA LYS A 163 -17.92 9.29 13.49
C LYS A 163 -18.96 9.98 14.37
N GLU A 164 -19.36 9.36 15.48
CA GLU A 164 -20.31 9.93 16.43
C GLU A 164 -19.81 11.26 17.01
N LYS A 165 -18.50 11.36 17.31
CA LYS A 165 -17.89 12.62 17.80
C LYS A 165 -17.95 13.73 16.74
N ARG A 166 -17.71 13.41 15.47
CA ARG A 166 -17.80 14.38 14.36
C ARG A 166 -19.22 14.88 14.15
N GLU A 167 -20.20 13.97 14.16
CA GLU A 167 -21.62 14.30 14.01
C GLU A 167 -22.13 15.15 15.19
N GLN A 168 -21.74 14.81 16.42
CA GLN A 168 -22.06 15.60 17.60
C GLN A 168 -21.50 17.03 17.50
N ALA A 169 -20.26 17.20 17.07
CA ALA A 169 -19.66 18.52 16.88
C ALA A 169 -20.41 19.37 15.83
N LYS A 170 -20.88 18.75 14.75
CA LYS A 170 -21.70 19.43 13.73
C LYS A 170 -23.06 19.86 14.29
N LEU A 171 -23.76 18.97 14.98
CA LEU A 171 -25.06 19.26 15.59
C LEU A 171 -24.95 20.36 16.65
N GLU A 172 -23.90 20.35 17.46
CA GLU A 172 -23.65 21.41 18.46
C GLU A 172 -23.37 22.76 17.79
N SER A 173 -22.60 22.77 16.69
CA SER A 173 -22.34 23.98 15.91
C SER A 173 -23.62 24.54 15.28
N GLN A 174 -24.43 23.69 14.66
CA GLN A 174 -25.74 24.09 14.09
C GLN A 174 -26.68 24.61 15.18
N LYS A 175 -26.83 23.88 16.29
CA LYS A 175 -27.67 24.28 17.42
C LYS A 175 -27.22 25.61 18.03
N LYS A 176 -25.91 25.87 18.09
CA LYS A 176 -25.37 27.15 18.54
C LYS A 176 -25.75 28.28 17.58
N LYS A 177 -25.60 28.08 16.26
CA LYS A 177 -26.02 29.06 15.24
C LYS A 177 -27.51 29.35 15.31
N GLU A 178 -28.35 28.33 15.48
CA GLU A 178 -29.81 28.48 15.63
C GLU A 178 -30.17 29.26 16.88
N LYS A 179 -29.56 28.94 18.02
CA LYS A 179 -29.77 29.66 19.28
C LYS A 179 -29.38 31.14 19.15
N ASP A 180 -28.24 31.43 18.54
CA ASP A 180 -27.79 32.80 18.30
C ASP A 180 -28.75 33.57 17.36
N LYS A 181 -29.33 32.87 16.36
CA LYS A 181 -30.33 33.44 15.45
C LYS A 181 -31.65 33.73 16.18
N GLU A 182 -32.15 32.78 16.96
CA GLU A 182 -33.38 32.95 17.75
C GLU A 182 -33.25 34.11 18.75
N ASP A 183 -32.13 34.22 19.46
CA ASP A 183 -31.91 35.30 20.42
C ASP A 183 -31.87 36.67 19.74
N ARG A 184 -31.31 36.74 18.53
CA ARG A 184 -31.33 37.97 17.71
C ARG A 184 -32.74 38.33 17.25
N GLU A 185 -33.54 37.36 16.83
CA GLU A 185 -34.93 37.58 16.43
C GLU A 185 -35.81 37.99 17.60
N LYS A 186 -35.67 37.33 18.77
CA LYS A 186 -36.36 37.71 20.02
C LYS A 186 -36.02 39.14 20.42
N GLN A 187 -34.75 39.55 20.34
CA GLN A 187 -34.36 40.94 20.60
C GLN A 187 -34.97 41.93 19.60
N LYS A 188 -35.07 41.56 18.31
CA LYS A 188 -35.68 42.40 17.28
C LYS A 188 -37.19 42.56 17.52
N GLN A 189 -37.91 41.47 17.78
CA GLN A 189 -39.34 41.48 18.10
C GLN A 189 -39.63 42.35 19.32
N LEU A 190 -38.87 42.20 20.41
CA LEU A 190 -39.05 43.01 21.62
C LEU A 190 -38.84 44.52 21.36
N ARG A 191 -37.94 44.89 20.44
CA ARG A 191 -37.72 46.28 20.03
C ARG A 191 -38.89 46.80 19.18
N GLU A 192 -39.43 46.00 18.28
CA GLU A 192 -40.58 46.35 17.45
C GLU A 192 -41.85 46.51 18.28
N GLU A 193 -42.12 45.58 19.20
CA GLU A 193 -43.27 45.66 20.12
C GLU A 193 -43.20 46.91 21.01
N LYS A 194 -42.01 47.26 21.54
CA LYS A 194 -41.81 48.52 22.29
C LYS A 194 -42.02 49.77 21.44
N LYS A 195 -41.66 49.74 20.15
CA LYS A 195 -41.91 50.85 19.21
C LYS A 195 -43.40 50.96 18.90
N GLU A 196 -44.09 49.85 18.69
CA GLU A 196 -45.52 49.81 18.42
C GLU A 196 -46.34 50.31 19.61
N LYS A 197 -46.06 49.82 20.83
CA LYS A 197 -46.68 50.31 22.07
C LYS A 197 -46.50 51.82 22.29
N ARG A 198 -45.36 52.40 21.87
CA ARG A 198 -45.13 53.87 21.90
C ARG A 198 -45.88 54.61 20.79
N LYS A 199 -46.10 53.98 19.64
CA LYS A 199 -46.81 54.58 18.50
C LYS A 199 -48.32 54.60 18.74
N THR A 200 -48.89 53.53 19.29
CA THR A 200 -50.33 53.44 19.62
C THR A 200 -50.72 54.43 20.72
N GLN A 201 -49.90 54.57 21.76
CA GLN A 201 -50.15 55.53 22.86
C GLN A 201 -50.12 57.02 22.41
N LYS A 202 -49.34 57.36 21.37
CA LYS A 202 -49.32 58.72 20.80
C LYS A 202 -50.51 59.02 19.87
N GLY A 203 -51.14 57.99 19.30
CA GLY A 203 -52.32 58.14 18.45
C GLY A 203 -53.59 58.42 19.24
N GLU A 204 -53.74 57.78 20.39
CA GLU A 204 -54.89 57.95 21.28
C GLU A 204 -54.89 59.32 21.98
N ARG A 205 -53.71 59.86 22.30
CA ARG A 205 -53.55 61.17 22.95
C ARG A 205 -53.78 62.38 22.02
N ARG A 206 -53.98 62.13 20.73
CA ARG A 206 -54.13 63.15 19.67
C ARG A 206 -55.56 63.22 19.11
N ARG A 207 -56.47 62.34 19.55
CA ARG A 207 -57.91 62.43 19.24
C ARG A 207 -58.66 63.03 20.40
#